data_AF-A0A2N0H864-F1
#
_entry.id   AF-A0A2N0H864-F1
#
_cell.length_a   1.000
_cell.length_b   1.000
_cell.length_c   1.000
_cell.angle_alpha   90.00
_cell.angle_beta   90.00
_cell.angle_gamma   90.00
#
_symmetry.space_group_name_H-M   'P 1'
#
loop_
_entity.id
_entity.type
_entity.pdbx_description
1 polymer ?
#
loop_
_entity_poly.entity_id
_entity_poly.type
_entity_poly.pdbx_seq_one_letter_code
_entity_poly.pdbx_strand_id
1 'polypeptide(L)'
;MKKVFYVCVFSLLLLSNTFIDKQLDNKIKITYLGFRSDVYRSDFPTLEFEITNNSQDTIYLSKQNIVITVIKGKSIIKEGKPQTIGTPFVKPIIRNTIFCKEQKENHEKINSLKLKFANNLYDKNFASNTLYKNDKDFIIENIIRDCVVLMPNESIDYSSGFYSKLFDKTCKISVKYSVSKRFTYFVNDSGKKIDINN
;
A
#
# COMPACT_ATOMS: atom_id res chain seq x y z
N MET A 1 3.19 -44.50 -33.73
CA MET A 1 2.79 -43.07 -33.71
C MET A 1 2.12 -42.71 -32.38
N LYS A 2 2.86 -42.68 -31.26
CA LYS A 2 2.32 -42.32 -29.92
C LYS A 2 3.17 -41.31 -29.14
N LYS A 3 4.31 -40.86 -29.70
CA LYS A 3 5.25 -39.94 -29.03
C LYS A 3 5.05 -38.46 -29.39
N VAL A 4 4.27 -38.15 -30.43
CA VAL A 4 4.09 -36.77 -30.91
C VAL A 4 2.96 -36.04 -30.15
N PHE A 5 2.02 -36.76 -29.54
CA PHE A 5 0.88 -36.15 -28.85
C PHE A 5 1.23 -35.53 -27.48
N TYR A 6 2.30 -36.00 -26.82
CA TYR A 6 2.70 -35.51 -25.50
C TYR A 6 3.40 -34.15 -25.54
N VAL A 7 3.98 -33.75 -26.67
CA VAL A 7 4.72 -32.48 -26.77
C VAL A 7 3.75 -31.28 -26.85
N CYS A 8 2.58 -31.44 -27.47
CA CYS A 8 1.60 -30.35 -27.57
C CYS A 8 0.84 -30.07 -26.26
N VAL A 9 0.65 -31.08 -25.40
CA VAL A 9 -0.06 -30.90 -24.12
C VAL A 9 0.83 -30.18 -23.09
N PHE A 10 2.15 -30.37 -23.15
CA PHE A 10 3.08 -29.71 -22.23
C PHE A 10 3.30 -28.22 -22.55
N SER A 11 3.18 -27.82 -23.82
CA SER A 11 3.28 -26.40 -24.23
C SER A 11 2.06 -25.55 -23.87
N LEU A 12 0.87 -26.15 -23.72
CA LEU A 12 -0.34 -25.43 -23.31
C LEU A 12 -0.40 -25.16 -21.79
N LEU A 13 0.26 -25.98 -20.97
CA LEU A 13 0.27 -25.81 -19.51
C LEU A 13 1.22 -24.71 -19.01
N LEU A 14 2.13 -24.22 -19.85
CA LEU A 14 3.07 -23.16 -19.48
C LEU A 14 2.54 -21.73 -19.75
N LEU A 15 1.40 -21.59 -20.42
CA LEU A 15 0.83 -20.28 -20.79
C LEU A 15 -0.29 -19.79 -19.85
N SER A 16 -0.77 -20.61 -18.92
CA SER A 16 -1.93 -20.28 -18.09
C SER A 16 -1.62 -19.51 -16.79
N ASN A 17 -0.36 -19.41 -16.37
CA ASN A 17 -0.02 -18.81 -15.07
C ASN A 17 0.50 -17.36 -15.11
N THR A 18 0.57 -16.71 -16.27
CA THR A 18 1.08 -15.31 -16.37
C THR A 18 0.01 -14.26 -16.63
N PHE A 19 -1.24 -14.66 -16.85
CA PHE A 19 -2.32 -13.72 -17.20
C PHE A 19 -2.93 -13.01 -15.98
N ILE A 20 -2.92 -13.61 -14.79
CA ILE A 20 -3.54 -13.02 -13.61
C ILE A 20 -2.70 -11.86 -13.05
N ASP A 21 -1.37 -11.95 -13.10
CA ASP A 21 -0.47 -10.90 -12.58
C ASP A 21 -0.40 -9.65 -13.46
N LYS A 22 -0.43 -9.80 -14.80
CA LYS A 22 -0.41 -8.64 -15.73
C LYS A 22 -1.69 -7.80 -15.68
N GLN A 23 -2.81 -8.39 -15.26
CA GLN A 23 -4.10 -7.71 -15.30
C GLN A 23 -4.26 -6.67 -14.17
N LEU A 24 -3.60 -6.85 -13.03
CA LEU A 24 -3.60 -5.85 -11.95
C LEU A 24 -2.64 -4.69 -12.23
N ASP A 25 -1.51 -4.95 -12.91
CA ASP A 25 -0.49 -3.94 -13.27
C ASP A 25 -1.06 -2.82 -14.16
N ASN A 26 -2.13 -3.09 -14.93
CA ASN A 26 -2.82 -2.07 -15.71
C ASN A 26 -3.93 -1.33 -14.93
N LYS A 27 -4.41 -1.88 -13.80
CA LYS A 27 -5.53 -1.30 -13.03
C LYS A 27 -5.08 -0.20 -12.08
N ILE A 28 -3.87 -0.30 -11.54
CA ILE A 28 -3.34 0.67 -10.59
C ILE A 28 -2.14 1.35 -11.23
N LYS A 29 -2.20 2.67 -11.37
CA LYS A 29 -1.06 3.48 -11.81
C LYS A 29 -0.56 4.29 -10.61
N ILE A 30 0.75 4.28 -10.38
CA ILE A 30 1.38 5.16 -9.40
C ILE A 30 2.32 6.10 -10.13
N THR A 31 2.08 7.41 -9.99
CA THR A 31 2.87 8.48 -10.59
C THR A 31 3.65 9.20 -9.51
N TYR A 32 4.97 9.35 -9.65
CA TYR A 32 5.75 10.18 -8.75
C TYR A 32 5.59 11.66 -9.10
N LEU A 33 5.20 12.47 -8.12
CA LEU A 33 4.91 13.89 -8.29
C LEU A 33 6.10 14.77 -7.88
N GLY A 34 6.87 14.34 -6.89
CA GLY A 34 7.98 15.13 -6.35
C GLY A 34 8.26 14.83 -4.88
N PHE A 35 9.06 15.68 -4.26
CA PHE A 35 9.32 15.58 -2.83
C PHE A 35 9.26 16.94 -2.17
N ARG A 36 8.88 16.95 -0.89
CA ARG A 36 9.01 18.10 0.00
C ARG A 36 10.03 17.77 1.09
N SER A 37 10.98 18.66 1.32
CA SER A 37 11.92 18.58 2.43
C SER A 37 11.64 19.72 3.39
N ASP A 38 11.47 19.40 4.68
CA ASP A 38 11.45 20.41 5.72
C ASP A 38 12.88 20.93 5.94
N VAL A 39 13.04 22.25 6.09
CA VAL A 39 14.33 22.88 6.41
C VAL A 39 14.94 22.28 7.68
N TYR A 40 14.10 21.90 8.65
CA TYR A 40 14.53 21.32 9.92
C TYR A 40 14.75 19.80 9.86
N ARG A 41 14.36 19.13 8.77
CA ARG A 41 14.47 17.68 8.58
C ARG A 41 14.81 17.31 7.14
N SER A 42 15.91 17.87 6.63
CA SER A 42 16.36 17.66 5.23
C SER A 42 16.62 16.18 4.90
N ASP A 43 17.05 15.39 5.89
CA ASP A 43 17.32 13.95 5.75
C ASP A 43 16.04 13.09 5.74
N PHE A 44 14.87 13.71 5.89
CA PHE A 44 13.56 13.05 5.89
C PHE A 44 12.60 13.72 4.90
N PRO A 45 12.90 13.64 3.59
CA PRO A 45 11.96 14.07 2.56
C PRO A 45 10.64 13.32 2.68
N THR A 46 9.56 14.05 2.42
CA THR A 46 8.24 13.49 2.13
C THR A 46 8.13 13.32 0.63
N LEU A 47 8.08 12.09 0.15
CA LEU A 47 7.89 11.74 -1.24
C LEU A 47 6.40 11.74 -1.56
N GLU A 48 6.03 12.32 -2.71
CA GLU A 48 4.66 12.55 -3.13
C GLU A 48 4.34 11.77 -4.39
N PHE A 49 3.18 11.12 -4.37
CA PHE A 49 2.74 10.24 -5.44
C PHE A 49 1.25 10.42 -5.66
N GLU A 50 0.81 10.24 -6.90
CA GLU A 50 -0.59 10.04 -7.24
C GLU A 50 -0.83 8.55 -7.43
N ILE A 51 -1.88 8.00 -6.82
CA ILE A 51 -2.33 6.63 -7.04
C ILE A 51 -3.67 6.68 -7.76
N THR A 52 -3.72 6.14 -8.97
CA THR A 52 -4.90 6.12 -9.83
C THR A 52 -5.45 4.71 -9.99
N ASN A 53 -6.76 4.56 -9.82
CA ASN A 53 -7.50 3.36 -10.20
C ASN A 53 -8.08 3.53 -11.61
N ASN A 54 -7.51 2.84 -12.60
CA ASN A 54 -7.98 2.85 -13.99
C ASN A 54 -9.09 1.83 -14.27
N SER A 55 -9.68 1.22 -13.23
CA SER A 55 -10.71 0.20 -13.36
C SER A 55 -12.09 0.72 -12.97
N GLN A 56 -13.12 -0.04 -13.33
CA GLN A 56 -14.51 0.22 -12.96
C GLN A 56 -14.87 -0.33 -11.57
N ASP A 57 -13.95 -1.05 -10.92
CA ASP A 57 -14.15 -1.66 -9.60
C ASP A 57 -13.53 -0.78 -8.51
N THR A 58 -14.08 -0.82 -7.30
CA THR A 58 -13.38 -0.29 -6.12
C THR A 58 -12.19 -1.20 -5.79
N ILE A 59 -11.01 -0.60 -5.66
CA ILE A 59 -9.77 -1.31 -5.33
C ILE A 59 -9.37 -1.03 -3.88
N TYR A 60 -8.98 -2.10 -3.18
CA TYR A 60 -8.42 -2.06 -1.83
C TYR A 60 -6.93 -2.39 -1.90
N LEU A 61 -6.08 -1.45 -1.51
CA LEU A 61 -4.63 -1.60 -1.50
C LEU A 61 -4.09 -1.62 -0.08
N SER A 62 -3.06 -2.43 0.15
CA SER A 62 -2.24 -2.39 1.35
C SER A 62 -1.12 -1.38 1.17
N LYS A 63 -0.97 -0.43 2.11
CA LYS A 63 0.15 0.52 2.10
C LYS A 63 1.51 -0.19 2.13
N GLN A 64 1.59 -1.32 2.82
CA GLN A 64 2.81 -2.13 2.90
C GLN A 64 3.27 -2.70 1.57
N ASN A 65 2.37 -2.82 0.59
CA ASN A 65 2.69 -3.32 -0.74
C ASN A 65 3.09 -2.22 -1.72
N ILE A 66 3.11 -0.95 -1.29
CA ILE A 66 3.67 0.16 -2.07
C ILE A 66 5.19 0.14 -1.88
N VAL A 67 5.90 -0.28 -2.93
CA VAL A 67 7.36 -0.40 -2.92
C VAL A 67 7.95 0.86 -3.52
N ILE A 68 8.70 1.59 -2.70
CA ILE A 68 9.43 2.80 -3.11
C ILE A 68 10.91 2.44 -3.26
N THR A 69 11.46 2.69 -4.44
CA THR A 69 12.88 2.52 -4.75
C THR A 69 13.50 3.87 -5.07
N VAL A 70 14.49 4.28 -4.29
CA VAL A 70 15.24 5.53 -4.49
C VAL A 70 16.62 5.21 -5.06
N ILE A 71 16.99 5.85 -6.16
CA ILE A 71 18.20 5.56 -6.93
C ILE A 71 19.04 6.83 -7.08
N LYS A 72 20.34 6.76 -6.77
CA LYS A 72 21.30 7.84 -7.01
C LYS A 72 22.44 7.33 -7.87
N GLY A 73 22.63 7.93 -9.05
CA GLY A 73 23.52 7.39 -10.07
C GLY A 73 23.10 5.97 -10.47
N LYS A 74 23.92 4.98 -10.11
CA LYS A 74 23.67 3.55 -10.37
C LYS A 74 23.28 2.74 -9.12
N SER A 75 23.19 3.39 -7.96
CA SER A 75 23.02 2.71 -6.67
C SER A 75 21.62 2.95 -6.09
N ILE A 76 21.04 1.90 -5.50
CA ILE A 76 19.81 2.01 -4.72
C ILE A 76 20.17 2.55 -3.33
N ILE A 77 19.51 3.63 -2.93
CA ILE A 77 19.60 4.17 -1.58
C ILE A 77 18.65 3.38 -0.69
N LYS A 78 19.17 2.83 0.40
CA LYS A 78 18.35 2.20 1.43
C LYS A 78 17.83 3.26 2.40
N GLU A 79 16.60 3.05 2.86
CA GLU A 79 16.06 3.83 3.96
C GLU A 79 16.86 3.54 5.23
N GLY A 80 17.33 4.59 5.89
CA GLY A 80 18.02 4.50 7.17
C GLY A 80 17.04 4.45 8.34
N LYS A 81 17.56 4.27 9.55
CA LYS A 81 16.78 4.47 10.77
C LYS A 81 16.67 5.97 11.06
N PRO A 82 15.46 6.52 11.26
CA PRO A 82 15.34 7.91 11.65
C PRO A 82 16.15 8.15 12.94
N GLN A 83 17.03 9.14 12.92
CA GLN A 83 17.67 9.60 14.16
C GLN A 83 16.56 10.21 15.02
N THR A 84 16.27 9.58 16.16
CA THR A 84 15.37 10.13 17.17
C THR A 84 16.00 11.38 17.76
N ILE A 85 15.79 12.52 17.11
CA ILE A 85 16.01 13.83 17.71
C ILE A 85 14.74 14.12 18.51
N GLY A 86 14.92 14.26 19.83
CA GLY A 86 13.86 14.40 20.80
C GLY A 86 12.87 15.54 20.53
N THR A 87 11.74 15.40 21.25
CA THR A 87 10.53 16.22 21.34
C THR A 87 9.65 16.36 20.08
N PRO A 88 8.33 16.13 20.22
CA PRO A 88 7.39 16.45 19.16
C PRO A 88 7.28 17.97 19.10
N PHE A 89 7.80 18.58 18.04
CA PHE A 89 7.28 19.88 17.64
C PHE A 89 5.83 19.63 17.20
N VAL A 90 4.89 19.79 18.13
CA VAL A 90 3.47 19.78 17.81
C VAL A 90 3.24 21.07 17.02
N LYS A 91 3.29 20.96 15.69
CA LYS A 91 2.88 22.06 14.82
C LYS A 91 1.46 22.44 15.25
N PRO A 92 1.19 23.68 15.67
CA PRO A 92 -0.15 24.08 16.07
C PRO A 92 -1.10 23.80 14.91
N ILE A 93 -2.13 23.01 15.20
CA ILE A 93 -3.18 22.69 14.23
C ILE A 93 -3.97 23.98 14.06
N ILE A 94 -3.81 24.63 12.91
CA ILE A 94 -4.68 25.74 12.51
C ILE A 94 -6.06 25.12 12.27
N ARG A 95 -6.95 25.21 13.26
CA ARG A 95 -8.37 24.81 13.15
C ARG A 95 -9.15 25.85 12.32
N ASN A 96 -8.71 26.12 11.10
CA ASN A 96 -9.54 26.81 10.11
C ASN A 96 -9.91 25.81 9.02
N THR A 97 -10.74 24.85 9.37
CA THR A 97 -11.41 24.00 8.38
C THR A 97 -12.89 24.34 8.41
N ILE A 98 -13.30 25.15 7.43
CA ILE A 98 -14.68 25.10 6.94
C ILE A 98 -14.87 23.66 6.48
N PHE A 99 -15.54 22.84 7.30
CA PHE A 99 -15.80 21.45 6.96
C PHE A 99 -16.81 21.43 5.81
N CYS A 100 -16.33 21.15 4.61
CA CYS A 100 -17.21 20.88 3.48
C CYS A 100 -17.98 19.59 3.78
N LYS A 101 -19.32 19.66 3.76
CA LYS A 101 -20.21 18.53 4.03
C LYS A 101 -19.86 17.32 3.14
N GLU A 102 -19.56 17.57 1.87
CA GLU A 102 -19.17 16.54 0.90
C GLU A 102 -17.88 15.81 1.28
N GLN A 103 -16.88 16.53 1.82
CA GLN A 103 -15.64 15.90 2.30
C GLN A 103 -15.89 14.98 3.49
N LYS A 104 -16.78 15.39 4.40
CA LYS A 104 -17.17 14.58 5.56
C LYS A 104 -17.91 13.31 5.13
N GLU A 105 -18.90 13.45 4.25
CA GLU A 105 -19.67 12.32 3.70
C GLU A 105 -18.77 11.33 2.96
N ASN A 106 -17.83 11.83 2.16
CA ASN A 106 -16.87 10.96 1.47
C ASN A 106 -15.94 10.24 2.46
N HIS A 107 -15.46 10.93 3.50
CA HIS A 107 -14.63 10.33 4.53
C HIS A 107 -15.36 9.20 5.28
N GLU A 108 -16.62 9.43 5.67
CA GLU A 108 -17.47 8.43 6.32
C GLU A 108 -17.72 7.22 5.41
N LYS A 109 -18.00 7.46 4.11
CA LYS A 109 -18.16 6.42 3.10
C LYS A 109 -16.91 5.55 2.96
N ILE A 110 -15.74 6.17 2.84
CA ILE A 110 -14.46 5.45 2.74
C ILE A 110 -14.18 4.63 4.00
N ASN A 111 -14.44 5.18 5.19
CA ASN A 111 -14.26 4.44 6.45
C ASN A 111 -15.20 3.24 6.56
N SER A 112 -16.46 3.38 6.13
CA SER A 112 -17.40 2.27 6.06
C SER A 112 -16.93 1.16 5.11
N LEU A 113 -16.40 1.52 3.94
CA LEU A 113 -15.82 0.56 2.99
C LEU A 113 -14.61 -0.18 3.56
N LYS A 114 -13.70 0.53 4.25
CA LYS A 114 -12.54 -0.07 4.93
C LYS A 114 -12.99 -1.05 6.01
N LEU A 115 -13.95 -0.66 6.84
CA LEU A 115 -14.47 -1.50 7.93
C LEU A 115 -15.12 -2.77 7.37
N LYS A 116 -15.94 -2.65 6.32
CA LYS A 116 -16.58 -3.80 5.66
C LYS A 116 -15.53 -4.75 5.07
N PHE A 117 -14.53 -4.19 4.38
CA PHE A 117 -13.44 -4.98 3.81
C PHE A 117 -12.63 -5.70 4.91
N ALA A 118 -12.27 -4.99 5.99
CA ALA A 118 -11.48 -5.55 7.09
C ALA A 118 -12.20 -6.69 7.81
N ASN A 119 -13.51 -6.53 8.09
CA ASN A 119 -14.32 -7.61 8.68
C ASN A 119 -14.37 -8.83 7.76
N ASN A 120 -14.66 -8.64 6.46
CA ASN A 120 -14.68 -9.74 5.50
C ASN A 120 -13.33 -10.47 5.41
N LEU A 121 -12.23 -9.72 5.42
CA LEU A 121 -10.88 -10.29 5.37
C LEU A 121 -10.55 -11.06 6.65
N TYR A 122 -10.96 -10.54 7.81
CA TYR A 122 -10.84 -11.23 9.09
C TYR A 122 -11.65 -12.52 9.09
N ASP A 123 -12.93 -12.46 8.71
CA ASP A 123 -13.83 -13.61 8.77
C ASP A 123 -13.36 -14.74 7.85
N LYS A 124 -12.86 -14.39 6.66
CA LYS A 124 -12.30 -15.36 5.69
C LYS A 124 -11.08 -16.11 6.23
N ASN A 125 -10.23 -15.45 7.03
CA ASN A 125 -8.91 -15.98 7.39
C ASN A 125 -8.81 -16.45 8.84
N PHE A 126 -9.58 -15.85 9.76
CA PHE A 126 -9.34 -15.96 11.19
C PHE A 126 -10.58 -16.30 12.01
N ALA A 127 -11.81 -16.23 11.47
CA ALA A 127 -13.02 -16.49 12.27
C ALA A 127 -13.05 -17.90 12.88
N SER A 128 -12.49 -18.90 12.19
CA SER A 128 -12.39 -20.27 12.70
C SER A 128 -11.17 -20.51 13.60
N ASN A 129 -10.27 -19.52 13.73
CA ASN A 129 -9.06 -19.64 14.52
C ASN A 129 -9.28 -19.09 15.94
N THR A 130 -9.32 -19.99 16.92
CA THR A 130 -9.54 -19.65 18.33
C THR A 130 -8.44 -18.76 18.91
N LEU A 131 -7.23 -18.79 18.35
CA LEU A 131 -6.09 -17.98 18.80
C LEU A 131 -6.32 -16.47 18.59
N TYR A 132 -6.94 -16.10 17.46
CA TYR A 132 -7.09 -14.69 17.05
C TYR A 132 -8.48 -14.12 17.35
N LYS A 133 -9.31 -14.84 18.10
CA LYS A 133 -10.67 -14.41 18.43
C LYS A 133 -10.66 -13.18 19.34
N ASN A 134 -9.74 -13.15 20.31
CA ASN A 134 -9.61 -12.04 21.26
C ASN A 134 -8.91 -10.82 20.64
N ASP A 135 -8.12 -11.02 19.58
CA ASP A 135 -7.39 -9.95 18.90
C ASP A 135 -8.19 -9.31 17.75
N LYS A 136 -9.45 -9.69 17.57
CA LYS A 136 -10.27 -9.30 16.42
C LYS A 136 -10.23 -7.80 16.13
N ASP A 137 -10.51 -6.99 17.16
CA ASP A 137 -10.60 -5.54 17.00
C ASP A 137 -9.25 -4.95 16.60
N PHE A 138 -8.17 -5.41 17.22
CA PHE A 138 -6.81 -5.01 16.88
C PHE A 138 -6.44 -5.38 15.42
N ILE A 139 -6.82 -6.59 14.98
CA ILE A 139 -6.57 -7.06 13.61
C ILE A 139 -7.33 -6.18 12.60
N ILE A 140 -8.61 -5.92 12.88
CA ILE A 140 -9.45 -5.05 12.04
C ILE A 140 -8.87 -3.65 11.95
N GLU A 141 -8.47 -3.04 13.07
CA GLU A 141 -7.85 -1.72 13.10
C GLU A 141 -6.56 -1.66 12.28
N ASN A 142 -5.72 -2.70 12.36
CA ASN A 142 -4.51 -2.78 11.55
C ASN A 142 -4.81 -2.83 10.06
N ILE A 143 -5.78 -3.65 9.64
CA ILE A 143 -6.20 -3.74 8.24
C ILE A 143 -6.75 -2.37 7.79
N ILE A 144 -7.62 -1.72 8.58
CA ILE A 144 -8.19 -0.41 8.25
C ILE A 144 -7.10 0.66 8.10
N ARG A 145 -6.13 0.70 9.02
CA ARG A 145 -5.03 1.66 9.02
C ARG A 145 -4.13 1.50 7.79
N ASP A 146 -3.89 0.25 7.41
CA ASP A 146 -3.06 -0.10 6.25
C ASP A 146 -3.83 -0.01 4.92
N CYS A 147 -5.16 -0.03 4.95
CA CYS A 147 -5.98 0.00 3.75
C CYS A 147 -6.06 1.40 3.12
N VAL A 148 -5.80 1.43 1.81
CA VAL A 148 -6.17 2.52 0.89
C VAL A 148 -7.34 2.03 0.04
N VAL A 149 -8.40 2.83 -0.04
CA VAL A 149 -9.56 2.56 -0.89
C VAL A 149 -9.49 3.50 -2.07
N LEU A 150 -9.58 2.96 -3.28
CA LEU A 150 -9.66 3.73 -4.51
C LEU A 150 -10.99 3.42 -5.18
N MET A 151 -11.81 4.44 -5.35
CA MET A 151 -13.05 4.35 -6.10
C MET A 151 -12.76 4.18 -7.60
N PRO A 152 -13.73 3.68 -8.39
CA PRO A 152 -13.57 3.55 -9.83
C PRO A 152 -13.12 4.86 -10.47
N ASN A 153 -12.09 4.82 -11.31
CA ASN A 153 -11.55 5.99 -12.03
C ASN A 153 -11.11 7.16 -11.12
N GLU A 154 -10.79 6.89 -9.85
CA GLU A 154 -10.31 7.88 -8.88
C GLU A 154 -8.77 7.96 -8.87
N SER A 155 -8.26 9.17 -8.71
CA SER A 155 -6.87 9.46 -8.32
C SER A 155 -6.86 10.03 -6.91
N ILE A 156 -5.92 9.58 -6.09
CA ILE A 156 -5.65 10.17 -4.76
C ILE A 156 -4.19 10.58 -4.63
N ASP A 157 -3.96 11.65 -3.87
CA ASP A 157 -2.62 12.02 -3.42
C ASP A 157 -2.19 11.13 -2.26
N TYR A 158 -0.98 10.61 -2.35
CA TYR A 158 -0.33 9.79 -1.33
C TYR A 158 1.07 10.30 -1.04
N SER A 159 1.43 10.32 0.23
CA SER A 159 2.76 10.76 0.66
C SER A 159 3.41 9.73 1.57
N SER A 160 4.72 9.52 1.41
CA SER A 160 5.51 8.65 2.27
C SER A 160 6.82 9.33 2.65
N GLY A 161 7.17 9.28 3.94
CA GLY A 161 8.47 9.76 4.40
C GLY A 161 9.56 8.76 4.01
N PHE A 162 10.75 9.26 3.64
CA PHE A 162 11.90 8.42 3.32
C PHE A 162 13.14 8.96 4.02
N TYR A 163 13.66 8.24 5.02
CA TYR A 163 14.85 8.71 5.74
C TYR A 163 16.16 8.33 5.04
N SER A 164 16.92 9.32 4.56
CA SER A 164 18.30 9.10 4.10
C SER A 164 19.11 10.38 3.98
N LYS A 165 20.32 10.38 4.56
CA LYS A 165 21.33 11.45 4.39
C LYS A 165 21.86 11.58 2.95
N LEU A 166 21.70 10.53 2.16
CA LEU A 166 22.18 10.50 0.77
C LEU A 166 21.14 11.05 -0.21
N PHE A 167 19.93 11.30 0.26
CA PHE A 167 18.84 11.80 -0.56
C PHE A 167 19.09 13.25 -0.99
N ASP A 168 18.87 13.54 -2.27
CA ASP A 168 18.85 14.89 -2.82
C ASP A 168 18.02 14.92 -4.11
N LYS A 169 17.90 16.11 -4.72
CA LYS A 169 17.16 16.33 -5.97
C LYS A 169 17.66 15.54 -7.18
N THR A 170 18.86 14.96 -7.12
CA THR A 170 19.42 14.14 -8.21
C THR A 170 18.95 12.69 -8.14
N CYS A 171 18.29 12.31 -7.05
CA CYS A 171 17.75 10.98 -6.87
C CYS A 171 16.56 10.75 -7.82
N LYS A 172 16.55 9.58 -8.46
CA LYS A 172 15.41 9.07 -9.22
C LYS A 172 14.58 8.20 -8.32
N ILE A 173 13.27 8.32 -8.42
CA ILE A 173 12.32 7.56 -7.60
C ILE A 173 11.45 6.72 -8.51
N SER A 174 11.36 5.43 -8.19
CA SER A 174 10.45 4.49 -8.81
C SER A 174 9.51 3.97 -7.73
N VAL A 175 8.21 4.01 -8.00
CA VAL A 175 7.20 3.44 -7.11
C VAL A 175 6.38 2.43 -7.87
N LYS A 176 6.13 1.29 -7.23
CA LYS A 176 5.34 0.20 -7.78
C LYS A 176 4.45 -0.38 -6.69
N TYR A 177 3.29 -0.87 -7.09
CA TYR A 177 2.47 -1.70 -6.22
C TYR A 177 2.84 -3.16 -6.42
N SER A 178 3.16 -3.88 -5.34
CA SER A 178 3.43 -5.32 -5.42
C SER A 178 2.11 -6.08 -5.54
N VAL A 179 1.80 -6.50 -6.77
CA VAL A 179 0.53 -7.12 -7.17
C VAL A 179 0.32 -8.51 -6.56
N SER A 180 1.38 -9.22 -6.17
CA SER A 180 1.33 -10.65 -5.83
C SER A 180 0.38 -10.99 -4.67
N LYS A 181 0.01 -10.02 -3.83
CA LYS A 181 -0.99 -10.14 -2.76
C LYS A 181 -1.65 -8.78 -2.52
N ARG A 182 -2.99 -8.69 -2.38
CA ARG A 182 -3.66 -7.41 -2.04
C ARG A 182 -3.35 -6.96 -0.62
N PHE A 183 -3.36 -7.91 0.31
CA PHE A 183 -2.81 -7.80 1.66
C PHE A 183 -1.90 -9.01 1.87
N THR A 184 -0.69 -8.78 2.39
CA THR A 184 0.33 -9.82 2.58
C THR A 184 0.31 -10.36 3.99
N TYR A 185 0.28 -9.47 4.99
CA TYR A 185 0.25 -9.80 6.40
C TYR A 185 -0.41 -8.66 7.20
N PHE A 186 -0.76 -8.92 8.46
CA PHE A 186 -0.99 -7.89 9.46
C PHE A 186 -0.01 -8.09 10.63
N VAL A 187 0.17 -7.05 11.44
CA VAL A 187 0.94 -7.14 12.68
C VAL A 187 -0.06 -7.35 13.80
N ASN A 188 0.09 -8.39 14.63
CA ASN A 188 -0.76 -8.62 15.79
C ASN A 188 -0.32 -7.76 16.99
N ASP A 189 -1.06 -7.86 18.08
CA ASP A 189 -0.89 -7.11 19.33
C ASP A 189 0.53 -7.25 19.92
N SER A 190 1.16 -8.41 19.75
CA SER A 190 2.54 -8.67 20.16
C SER A 190 3.61 -8.21 19.16
N GLY A 191 3.22 -7.52 18.08
CA GLY A 191 4.17 -7.01 17.09
C GLY A 191 4.63 -8.05 16.06
N LYS A 192 4.05 -9.25 16.07
CA LYS A 192 4.38 -10.35 15.15
C LYS A 192 3.62 -10.21 13.83
N LYS A 193 4.32 -10.44 12.71
CA LYS A 193 3.72 -10.52 11.38
C LYS A 193 2.95 -11.83 11.23
N ILE A 194 1.68 -11.73 10.86
CA ILE A 194 0.78 -12.85 10.57
C ILE A 194 0.36 -12.75 9.10
N ASP A 195 0.74 -13.74 8.30
CA ASP A 195 0.43 -13.77 6.88
C ASP A 195 -1.08 -13.93 6.64
N ILE A 196 -1.58 -13.25 5.61
CA ILE A 196 -2.95 -13.36 5.13
C ILE A 196 -2.95 -14.23 3.88
N ASN A 197 -3.84 -15.23 3.87
CA ASN A 197 -4.08 -16.06 2.71
C ASN A 197 -5.13 -15.38 1.83
N ASN A 198 -4.74 -15.00 0.60
CA ASN A 198 -5.64 -14.34 -0.35
C ASN A 198 -6.52 -15.35 -1.08
#